data_AF-A0A7W2U3U7-F1
#
_entry.id   AF-A0A7W2U3U7-F1
#
_cell.length_a   1.000
_cell.length_b   1.000
_cell.length_c   1.000
_cell.angle_alpha   90.00
_cell.angle_beta   90.00
_cell.angle_gamma   90.00
#
_symmetry.space_group_name_H-M   'P 1'
#
loop_
_entity.id
_entity.type
_entity.pdbx_description
1 polymer ?
#
loop_
_entity_poly.entity_id
_entity_poly.type
_entity_poly.pdbx_seq_one_letter_code
_entity_poly.pdbx_strand_id
1 'polypeptide(L)'
;MSNIKVITINPTIHQVFIENKDDFVSIKEIKTRFISKTNSKVTSDELTKVVYRQLLRLLKNQIIEKQLLDKSKRLGYKATKKFELVEFKFKKFQVESGTSQVSPKTELINRAENVIKTLNNQLTQYEVDFQSSIAESEEYKRLFTIAPEMKTTLESHFLAARNHSNQLLGKITAVKNIIEKVELSNQQ
;
A
#
# COMPACT_ATOMS: atom_id res chain seq x y z
N MET A 1 -7.55 12.84 -24.23
CA MET A 1 -6.75 11.60 -24.33
C MET A 1 -6.70 10.96 -22.95
N SER A 2 -7.45 9.89 -22.74
CA SER A 2 -7.58 9.23 -21.44
C SER A 2 -6.27 8.55 -21.08
N ASN A 3 -5.70 8.88 -19.91
CA ASN A 3 -4.46 8.31 -19.40
C ASN A 3 -4.72 6.84 -19.02
N ILE A 4 -4.48 5.90 -19.94
CA ILE A 4 -4.69 4.47 -19.69
C ILE A 4 -3.61 4.01 -18.71
N LYS A 5 -4.03 3.70 -17.48
CA LYS A 5 -3.14 3.28 -16.41
C LYS A 5 -2.74 1.82 -16.62
N VAL A 6 -1.53 1.59 -17.11
CA VAL A 6 -1.00 0.24 -17.31
C VAL A 6 -0.61 -0.40 -15.98
N ILE A 7 -1.17 -1.58 -15.68
CA ILE A 7 -0.91 -2.27 -14.40
C ILE A 7 -0.34 -3.66 -14.65
N THR A 8 0.79 -3.95 -14.01
CA THR A 8 1.38 -5.29 -14.08
C THR A 8 0.49 -6.27 -13.32
N ILE A 9 0.38 -7.51 -13.79
CA ILE A 9 -0.32 -8.58 -13.07
C ILE A 9 0.27 -9.94 -13.49
N ASN A 10 0.23 -10.91 -12.58
CA ASN A 10 0.53 -12.29 -12.92
C ASN A 10 -0.63 -12.88 -13.74
N PRO A 11 -0.34 -13.58 -14.85
CA PRO A 11 -1.38 -14.09 -15.73
C PRO A 11 -2.35 -15.04 -15.03
N THR A 12 -1.89 -15.83 -14.05
CA THR A 12 -2.76 -16.72 -13.27
C THR A 12 -3.74 -15.94 -12.40
N ILE A 13 -3.28 -14.89 -11.72
CA ILE A 13 -4.15 -14.05 -10.88
C ILE A 13 -5.17 -13.31 -11.75
N HIS A 14 -4.72 -12.78 -12.89
CA HIS A 14 -5.61 -12.15 -13.86
C HIS A 14 -6.70 -13.11 -14.34
N GLN A 15 -6.30 -14.34 -14.70
CA GLN A 15 -7.24 -15.36 -15.17
C GLN A 15 -8.25 -15.76 -14.09
N VAL A 16 -7.85 -15.84 -12.81
CA VAL A 16 -8.79 -16.12 -11.71
C VAL A 16 -9.87 -15.05 -11.62
N PHE A 17 -9.54 -13.77 -11.78
CA PHE A 17 -10.52 -12.68 -11.77
C PHE A 17 -11.39 -12.64 -13.03
N ILE A 18 -10.89 -13.10 -14.18
CA ILE A 18 -11.72 -13.27 -15.40
C ILE A 18 -12.71 -14.42 -15.22
N GLU A 19 -12.26 -15.57 -14.72
CA GLU A 19 -13.08 -16.77 -14.52
C GLU A 19 -14.16 -16.56 -13.45
N ASN A 20 -13.95 -15.62 -12.51
CA ASN A 20 -14.86 -15.32 -11.40
C ASN A 20 -15.26 -13.84 -11.43
N LYS A 21 -15.62 -13.33 -12.61
CA LYS A 21 -15.92 -11.90 -12.81
C LYS A 21 -17.04 -11.39 -11.89
N ASP A 22 -18.04 -12.23 -11.65
CA ASP A 22 -19.24 -11.87 -10.89
C ASP A 22 -19.21 -12.33 -9.42
N ASP A 23 -18.19 -13.08 -9.03
CA ASP A 23 -18.09 -13.71 -7.71
C ASP A 23 -16.89 -13.21 -6.90
N PHE A 24 -17.02 -13.33 -5.57
CA PHE A 24 -15.92 -13.06 -4.66
C PHE A 24 -15.01 -14.28 -4.54
N VAL A 25 -13.73 -14.09 -4.81
CA VAL A 25 -12.71 -15.14 -4.69
C VAL A 25 -11.87 -14.90 -3.43
N SER A 26 -11.64 -15.94 -2.66
CA SER A 26 -10.78 -15.90 -1.48
C SER A 26 -9.29 -16.03 -1.84
N ILE A 27 -8.41 -15.55 -0.95
CA ILE A 27 -6.95 -15.72 -1.11
C ILE A 27 -6.58 -17.20 -1.25
N LYS A 28 -7.29 -18.09 -0.53
CA LYS A 28 -7.04 -19.53 -0.55
C LYS A 28 -7.27 -20.10 -1.96
N GLU A 29 -8.38 -19.73 -2.61
CA GLU A 29 -8.69 -20.18 -3.97
C GLU A 29 -7.69 -19.63 -4.99
N ILE A 30 -7.31 -18.36 -4.88
CA ILE A 30 -6.28 -17.75 -5.74
C ILE A 30 -4.97 -18.53 -5.61
N LYS A 31 -4.55 -18.87 -4.38
CA LYS A 31 -3.34 -19.66 -4.12
C LYS A 31 -3.43 -21.07 -4.69
N THR A 32 -4.54 -21.78 -4.47
CA THR A 32 -4.73 -23.15 -5.00
C THR A 32 -4.62 -23.16 -6.53
N ARG A 33 -5.27 -22.21 -7.21
CA ARG A 33 -5.18 -22.05 -8.68
C ARG A 33 -3.76 -21.71 -9.13
N PHE A 34 -3.05 -20.88 -8.37
CA PHE A 34 -1.66 -20.55 -8.67
C PHE A 34 -0.76 -21.79 -8.62
N ILE A 35 -0.82 -22.56 -7.53
CA ILE A 35 -0.04 -23.80 -7.35
C ILE A 35 -0.33 -24.80 -8.47
N SER A 36 -1.61 -24.96 -8.85
CA SER A 36 -1.99 -25.89 -9.92
C SER A 36 -1.43 -25.54 -11.30
N LYS A 37 -1.16 -24.26 -11.57
CA LYS A 37 -0.65 -23.77 -12.87
C LYS A 37 0.86 -23.59 -12.89
N THR A 38 1.49 -23.47 -11.72
CA THR A 38 2.94 -23.39 -11.60
C THR A 38 3.47 -24.76 -11.15
N ASN A 39 4.00 -25.56 -12.08
CA ASN A 39 4.70 -26.84 -11.81
C ASN A 39 5.98 -26.69 -10.95
N SER A 40 6.10 -25.61 -10.19
CA SER A 40 7.29 -25.19 -9.47
C SER A 40 7.16 -25.53 -7.98
N LYS A 41 8.27 -25.99 -7.38
CA LYS A 41 8.47 -26.23 -5.94
C LYS A 41 8.50 -24.91 -5.14
N VAL A 42 7.45 -24.10 -5.25
CA VAL A 42 7.36 -22.80 -4.59
C VAL A 42 6.87 -23.00 -3.18
N THR A 43 7.59 -22.48 -2.20
CA THR A 43 7.13 -22.49 -0.81
C THR A 43 5.84 -21.68 -0.67
N SER A 44 4.89 -22.20 0.11
CA SER A 44 3.58 -21.57 0.34
C SER A 44 3.68 -20.10 0.79
N ASP A 45 4.76 -19.74 1.48
CA ASP A 45 5.03 -18.40 2.01
C ASP A 45 5.42 -17.38 0.93
N GLU A 46 6.31 -17.74 0.02
CA GLU A 46 6.70 -16.87 -1.10
C GLU A 46 5.50 -16.59 -2.00
N LEU A 47 4.71 -17.63 -2.26
CA LEU A 47 3.47 -17.49 -3.01
C LEU A 47 2.48 -16.56 -2.31
N THR A 48 2.33 -16.67 -0.99
CA THR A 48 1.43 -15.80 -0.22
C THR A 48 1.83 -14.33 -0.34
N LYS A 49 3.14 -14.04 -0.23
CA LYS A 49 3.66 -12.67 -0.38
C LYS A 49 3.37 -12.12 -1.78
N VAL A 50 3.58 -12.92 -2.82
CA VAL A 50 3.35 -12.52 -4.22
C VAL A 50 1.88 -12.23 -4.49
N VAL A 51 0.99 -13.13 -4.07
CA VAL A 51 -0.46 -12.94 -4.22
C VAL A 51 -0.92 -11.69 -3.47
N TYR A 52 -0.50 -11.54 -2.21
CA TYR A 52 -0.91 -10.40 -1.38
C TYR A 52 -0.43 -9.05 -1.95
N ARG A 53 0.83 -8.95 -2.40
CA ARG A 53 1.36 -7.73 -3.04
C ARG A 53 0.57 -7.35 -4.29
N GLN A 54 0.15 -8.33 -5.08
CA GLN A 54 -0.64 -8.07 -6.28
C GLN A 54 -2.07 -7.65 -5.95
N LEU A 55 -2.73 -8.32 -5.00
CA LEU A 55 -4.06 -7.93 -4.54
C LEU A 55 -4.06 -6.51 -3.96
N LEU A 56 -3.07 -6.16 -3.13
CA LEU A 56 -2.93 -4.80 -2.61
C LEU A 56 -2.79 -3.76 -3.72
N ARG A 57 -1.99 -4.05 -4.76
CA ARG A 57 -1.85 -3.14 -5.91
C ARG A 57 -3.19 -2.96 -6.63
N LEU A 58 -3.92 -4.04 -6.87
CA LEU A 58 -5.22 -3.97 -7.55
C LEU A 58 -6.27 -3.22 -6.71
N LEU A 59 -6.29 -3.44 -5.39
CA LEU A 59 -7.15 -2.71 -4.45
C LEU A 59 -6.84 -1.21 -4.42
N LYS A 60 -5.56 -0.83 -4.33
CA LYS A 60 -5.13 0.58 -4.34
C LYS A 60 -5.58 1.32 -5.60
N ASN A 61 -5.71 0.60 -6.71
CA ASN A 61 -6.17 1.14 -7.98
C ASN A 61 -7.68 0.97 -8.21
N GLN A 62 -8.43 0.46 -7.22
CA GLN A 62 -9.86 0.18 -7.29
C GLN A 62 -10.25 -0.75 -8.46
N ILE A 63 -9.32 -1.59 -8.90
CA ILE A 63 -9.53 -2.60 -9.96
C ILE A 63 -10.24 -3.83 -9.43
N ILE A 64 -9.97 -4.13 -8.17
CA ILE A 64 -10.72 -5.12 -7.41
C ILE A 64 -11.25 -4.45 -6.14
N GLU A 65 -12.31 -5.03 -5.60
CA GLU A 65 -12.86 -4.67 -4.30
C GLU A 65 -12.72 -5.85 -3.34
N LYS A 66 -12.83 -5.57 -2.03
CA LYS A 66 -12.76 -6.59 -0.99
C LYS A 66 -14.04 -6.58 -0.16
N GLN A 67 -14.54 -7.75 0.19
CA GLN A 67 -15.72 -7.92 1.04
C GLN A 67 -15.52 -9.08 2.02
N LEU A 68 -16.15 -9.02 3.18
CA LEU A 68 -16.22 -10.16 4.09
C LEU A 68 -17.26 -11.16 3.59
N LEU A 69 -16.80 -12.38 3.31
CA LEU A 69 -17.61 -13.55 2.94
C LEU A 69 -18.15 -14.18 4.23
N ASP A 70 -19.39 -13.83 4.58
CA ASP A 70 -20.21 -14.43 5.65
C ASP A 70 -19.57 -14.54 7.04
N LYS A 71 -20.26 -15.23 7.96
CA LYS A 71 -19.94 -15.42 9.39
C LYS A 71 -18.51 -15.94 9.66
N SER A 72 -17.81 -16.45 8.65
CA SER A 72 -16.42 -16.95 8.75
C SER A 72 -15.35 -15.85 8.75
N LYS A 73 -15.71 -14.56 8.65
CA LYS A 73 -14.76 -13.42 8.60
C LYS A 73 -13.69 -13.55 7.49
N ARG A 74 -13.97 -14.32 6.43
CA ARG A 74 -13.02 -14.52 5.33
C ARG A 74 -13.08 -13.34 4.38
N LEU A 75 -11.92 -12.90 3.90
CA LEU A 75 -11.85 -11.80 2.94
C LEU A 75 -11.94 -12.34 1.51
N GLY A 76 -12.97 -11.93 0.79
CA GLY A 76 -13.18 -12.17 -0.63
C GLY A 76 -12.79 -10.96 -1.46
N TYR A 77 -12.37 -11.21 -2.70
CA TYR A 77 -11.96 -10.20 -3.66
C TYR A 77 -12.75 -10.38 -4.96
N LYS A 78 -13.27 -9.29 -5.52
CA LYS A 78 -14.03 -9.30 -6.77
C LYS A 78 -13.53 -8.24 -7.74
N ALA A 79 -13.58 -8.52 -9.04
CA ALA A 79 -13.24 -7.55 -10.08
C ALA A 79 -14.29 -6.42 -10.15
N THR A 80 -13.84 -5.17 -10.27
CA THR A 80 -14.73 -4.03 -10.50
C THR A 80 -14.86 -3.74 -12.00
N LYS A 81 -15.77 -2.84 -12.39
CA LYS A 81 -15.87 -2.35 -13.78
C LYS A 81 -14.55 -1.78 -14.33
N LYS A 82 -13.65 -1.30 -13.45
CA LYS A 82 -12.33 -0.80 -13.85
C LYS A 82 -11.39 -1.89 -14.33
N PHE A 83 -11.65 -3.15 -14.00
CA PHE A 83 -10.86 -4.28 -14.44
C PHE A 83 -10.82 -4.40 -15.97
N GLU A 84 -11.94 -4.13 -16.65
CA GLU A 84 -12.05 -4.18 -18.12
C GLU A 84 -11.48 -2.92 -18.81
N LEU A 85 -11.33 -1.83 -18.06
CA LEU A 85 -10.88 -0.55 -18.58
C LEU A 85 -9.35 -0.35 -18.43
N VAL A 86 -8.67 -1.29 -17.81
CA VAL A 86 -7.23 -1.22 -17.50
C VAL A 86 -6.44 -2.12 -18.43
N GLU A 87 -5.34 -1.60 -18.95
CA GLU A 87 -4.38 -2.40 -19.71
C GLU A 87 -3.45 -3.16 -18.77
N PHE A 88 -3.36 -4.48 -18.95
CA PHE A 88 -2.53 -5.35 -18.12
C PHE A 88 -1.21 -5.72 -18.79
N LYS A 89 -0.11 -5.51 -18.06
CA LYS A 89 1.21 -6.06 -18.43
C LYS A 89 1.43 -7.38 -17.70
N PHE A 90 1.52 -8.48 -18.44
CA PHE A 90 1.70 -9.80 -17.85
C PHE A 90 3.17 -10.05 -17.49
N LYS A 91 3.44 -10.27 -16.19
CA LYS A 91 4.74 -10.74 -15.71
C LYS A 91 4.57 -12.13 -15.11
N LYS A 92 5.14 -13.15 -15.76
CA LYS A 92 5.17 -14.51 -15.22
C LYS A 92 5.98 -14.52 -13.92
N PHE A 93 5.58 -15.39 -13.02
CA PHE A 93 6.38 -15.70 -11.84
C PHE A 93 7.57 -16.55 -12.31
N GLN A 94 8.76 -15.96 -12.31
CA GLN A 94 10.01 -16.70 -12.42
C GLN A 94 10.46 -16.97 -10.98
N VAL A 95 10.39 -18.24 -10.56
CA VAL A 95 11.31 -18.70 -9.52
C VAL A 95 12.65 -18.69 -10.19
N GLU A 96 13.59 -17.90 -9.69
CA GLU A 96 14.99 -18.11 -10.04
C GLU A 96 15.37 -19.49 -9.48
N SER A 97 15.16 -20.53 -10.27
CA SER A 97 15.84 -21.82 -10.10
C SER A 97 17.27 -21.63 -10.56
N GLY A 98 17.99 -20.77 -9.85
CA GLY A 98 19.43 -20.65 -9.91
C GLY A 98 19.97 -21.29 -8.65
N THR A 99 20.71 -22.38 -8.79
CA THR A 99 21.83 -22.66 -7.91
C THR A 99 22.83 -21.52 -8.07
N SER A 100 22.48 -20.35 -7.57
CA SER A 100 23.41 -19.28 -7.29
C SER A 100 23.41 -19.22 -5.78
N GLN A 101 24.57 -19.49 -5.21
CA GLN A 101 24.93 -19.02 -3.88
C GLN A 101 24.74 -17.49 -3.90
N VAL A 102 23.50 -17.02 -3.72
CA VAL A 102 23.22 -15.61 -3.55
C VAL A 102 23.66 -15.32 -2.13
N SER A 103 24.79 -14.65 -2.03
CA SER A 103 25.32 -14.21 -0.74
C SER A 103 24.24 -13.40 0.00
N PRO A 104 24.13 -13.53 1.34
CA PRO A 104 23.10 -12.86 2.15
C PRO A 104 23.03 -11.34 1.94
N LYS A 105 24.08 -10.73 1.40
CA LYS A 105 24.17 -9.30 1.10
C LYS A 105 23.17 -8.83 0.04
N THR A 106 22.87 -9.62 -0.99
CA THR A 106 22.07 -9.14 -2.14
C THR A 106 20.56 -9.12 -1.86
N GLU A 107 20.05 -10.02 -1.02
CA GLU A 107 18.64 -9.99 -0.58
C GLU A 107 18.36 -8.87 0.44
N LEU A 108 19.35 -8.52 1.28
CA LEU A 108 19.27 -7.41 2.23
C LEU A 108 19.16 -6.07 1.52
N ILE A 109 19.97 -5.84 0.47
CA ILE A 109 19.96 -4.61 -0.32
C ILE A 109 18.60 -4.40 -0.99
N ASN A 110 18.05 -5.43 -1.65
CA ASN A 110 16.73 -5.37 -2.29
C ASN A 110 15.57 -5.17 -1.29
N ARG A 111 15.67 -5.70 -0.06
CA ARG A 111 14.70 -5.42 1.01
C ARG A 111 14.83 -3.99 1.54
N ALA A 112 16.05 -3.52 1.76
CA ALA A 112 16.33 -2.17 2.25
C ALA A 112 15.81 -1.10 1.28
N GLU A 113 16.03 -1.26 -0.03
CA GLU A 113 15.52 -0.35 -1.06
C GLU A 113 13.97 -0.27 -1.08
N ASN A 114 13.30 -1.41 -0.91
CA ASN A 114 11.84 -1.46 -0.84
C ASN A 114 11.30 -0.82 0.46
N VAL A 115 12.02 -0.95 1.57
CA VAL A 115 11.69 -0.32 2.85
C VAL A 115 11.89 1.19 2.76
N ILE A 116 13.03 1.67 2.25
CA ILE A 116 13.31 3.10 2.04
C ILE A 116 12.24 3.73 1.17
N LYS A 117 11.88 3.11 0.04
CA LYS A 117 10.82 3.63 -0.84
C LYS A 117 9.46 3.72 -0.14
N THR A 118 9.15 2.76 0.73
CA THR A 118 7.90 2.78 1.50
C THR A 118 7.91 3.90 2.55
N LEU A 119 9.02 4.03 3.28
CA LEU A 119 9.20 5.07 4.29
C LEU A 119 9.18 6.46 3.68
N ASN A 120 9.82 6.67 2.51
CA ASN A 120 9.77 7.94 1.79
C ASN A 120 8.35 8.33 1.36
N ASN A 121 7.55 7.38 0.86
CA ASN A 121 6.15 7.66 0.55
C ASN A 121 5.33 8.04 1.79
N GLN A 122 5.57 7.36 2.93
CA GLN A 122 4.91 7.71 4.19
C GLN A 122 5.36 9.08 4.71
N LEU A 123 6.65 9.38 4.57
CA LEU A 123 7.21 10.68 4.95
C LEU A 123 6.54 11.81 4.19
N THR A 124 6.43 11.70 2.86
CA THR A 124 5.75 12.69 2.03
C THR A 124 4.29 12.89 2.46
N GLN A 125 3.57 11.80 2.77
CA GLN A 125 2.19 11.92 3.25
C GLN A 125 2.11 12.66 4.59
N TYR A 126 2.97 12.30 5.55
CA TYR A 126 3.00 12.98 6.84
C TYR A 126 3.37 14.45 6.72
N GLU A 127 4.28 14.81 5.82
CA GLU A 127 4.66 16.21 5.57
C GLU A 127 3.48 17.01 4.98
N VAL A 128 2.71 16.43 4.04
CA VAL A 128 1.49 17.06 3.51
C VAL A 128 0.44 17.25 4.61
N ASP A 129 0.16 16.20 5.39
CA ASP A 129 -0.82 16.27 6.48
C ASP A 129 -0.39 17.28 7.56
N PHE A 130 0.92 17.37 7.83
CA PHE A 130 1.48 18.29 8.82
C PHE A 130 1.25 19.75 8.41
N GLN A 131 1.52 20.09 7.14
CA GLN A 131 1.26 21.42 6.60
C GLN A 131 -0.23 21.76 6.64
N SER A 132 -1.10 20.81 6.27
CA SER A 132 -2.55 21.00 6.34
C SER A 132 -3.03 21.29 7.76
N SER A 133 -2.51 20.54 8.75
CA SER A 133 -2.89 20.68 10.16
C SER A 133 -2.39 21.99 10.78
N ILE A 134 -1.22 22.47 10.34
CA ILE A 134 -0.72 23.81 10.69
C ILE A 134 -1.65 24.87 10.12
N ALA A 135 -1.92 24.83 8.81
CA ALA A 135 -2.76 25.81 8.13
C ALA A 135 -4.16 25.89 8.75
N GLU A 136 -4.76 24.75 9.10
CA GLU A 136 -6.03 24.69 9.82
C GLU A 136 -5.93 25.38 11.20
N SER A 137 -4.88 25.09 11.98
CA SER A 137 -4.69 25.72 13.29
C SER A 137 -4.46 27.23 13.21
N GLU A 138 -3.82 27.71 12.14
CA GLU A 138 -3.61 29.13 11.86
C GLU A 138 -4.90 29.82 11.43
N GLU A 139 -5.72 29.16 10.62
CA GLU A 139 -7.03 29.70 10.23
C GLU A 139 -7.95 29.82 11.44
N TYR A 140 -7.95 28.87 12.38
CA TYR A 140 -8.70 29.05 13.64
C TYR A 140 -8.23 30.27 14.44
N LYS A 141 -6.91 30.54 14.52
CA LYS A 141 -6.40 31.75 15.17
C LYS A 141 -6.90 33.01 14.49
N ARG A 142 -6.94 33.03 13.15
CA ARG A 142 -7.50 34.15 12.37
C ARG A 142 -8.99 34.29 12.62
N LEU A 143 -9.74 33.19 12.65
CA LEU A 143 -11.18 33.22 12.93
C LEU A 143 -11.49 33.72 14.34
N PHE A 144 -10.65 33.43 15.34
CA PHE A 144 -10.80 33.98 16.68
C PHE A 144 -10.64 35.50 16.77
N THR A 145 -9.92 36.14 15.83
CA THR A 145 -9.84 37.60 15.78
C THR A 145 -11.05 38.23 15.08
N ILE A 146 -11.68 37.48 14.16
CA ILE A 146 -12.86 37.93 13.41
C ILE A 146 -14.15 37.73 14.22
N ALA A 147 -14.28 36.60 14.92
CA ALA A 147 -15.46 36.21 15.69
C ALA A 147 -15.06 35.68 17.08
N PRO A 148 -14.66 36.56 18.03
CA PRO A 148 -14.21 36.16 19.36
C PRO A 148 -15.25 35.34 20.15
N GLU A 149 -16.54 35.58 19.92
CA GLU A 149 -17.66 34.85 20.52
C GLU A 149 -17.65 33.35 20.18
N MET A 150 -17.16 32.99 19.00
CA MET A 150 -17.06 31.61 18.54
C MET A 150 -15.88 30.85 19.14
N LYS A 151 -14.98 31.54 19.85
CA LYS A 151 -13.76 30.95 20.42
C LYS A 151 -14.08 29.77 21.33
N THR A 152 -15.05 29.91 22.23
CA THR A 152 -15.46 28.85 23.16
C THR A 152 -15.97 27.59 22.45
N THR A 153 -16.57 27.74 21.27
CA THR A 153 -17.09 26.63 20.47
C THR A 153 -16.01 25.96 19.63
N LEU A 154 -15.06 26.72 19.10
CA LEU A 154 -14.06 26.24 18.14
C LEU A 154 -12.67 25.97 18.77
N GLU A 155 -12.45 26.31 20.04
CA GLU A 155 -11.18 26.07 20.74
C GLU A 155 -10.80 24.59 20.75
N SER A 156 -11.77 23.68 20.88
CA SER A 156 -11.53 22.23 20.79
C SER A 156 -10.96 21.81 19.43
N HIS A 157 -11.47 22.39 18.34
CA HIS A 157 -10.99 22.14 16.97
C HIS A 157 -9.58 22.72 16.74
N PHE A 158 -9.33 23.93 17.24
CA PHE A 158 -7.98 24.52 17.23
C PHE A 158 -6.96 23.63 17.95
N LEU A 159 -7.30 23.18 19.17
CA LEU A 159 -6.43 22.32 19.96
C LEU A 159 -6.22 20.96 19.27
N ALA A 160 -7.25 20.39 18.65
CA ALA A 160 -7.14 19.16 17.87
C ALA A 160 -6.17 19.33 16.69
N ALA A 161 -6.34 20.38 15.86
CA ALA A 161 -5.46 20.66 14.72
C ALA A 161 -4.00 20.91 15.17
N ARG A 162 -3.79 21.63 16.27
CA ARG A 162 -2.46 21.85 16.84
C ARG A 162 -1.83 20.57 17.40
N ASN A 163 -2.60 19.75 18.10
CA ASN A 163 -2.10 18.50 18.65
C ASN A 163 -1.79 17.49 17.54
N HIS A 164 -2.60 17.48 16.48
CA HIS A 164 -2.38 16.62 15.33
C HIS A 164 -1.09 17.00 14.59
N SER A 165 -0.78 18.29 14.43
CA SER A 165 0.51 18.72 13.85
C SER A 165 1.69 18.25 14.70
N ASN A 166 1.63 18.37 16.03
CA ASN A 166 2.69 17.86 16.93
C ASN A 166 2.90 16.33 16.79
N GLN A 167 1.81 15.56 16.67
CA GLN A 167 1.90 14.12 16.45
C GLN A 167 2.53 13.78 15.09
N LEU A 168 2.16 14.50 14.04
CA LEU A 168 2.74 14.35 12.71
C LEU A 168 4.22 14.70 12.69
N LEU A 169 4.64 15.76 13.39
CA LEU A 169 6.05 16.10 13.56
C LEU A 169 6.84 14.96 14.21
N GLY A 170 6.30 14.37 15.28
CA GLY A 170 6.91 13.19 15.91
C GLY A 170 7.07 12.01 14.95
N LYS A 171 6.06 11.73 14.13
CA LYS A 171 6.11 10.68 13.10
C LYS A 171 7.13 10.99 12.01
N ILE A 172 7.19 12.23 11.52
CA ILE A 172 8.17 12.71 10.53
C ILE A 172 9.59 12.48 11.05
N THR A 173 9.88 12.93 12.28
CA THR A 173 11.19 12.77 12.91
C THR A 173 11.58 11.30 13.05
N ALA A 174 10.65 10.45 13.51
CA ALA A 174 10.91 9.01 13.64
C ALA A 174 11.24 8.36 12.28
N VAL A 175 10.48 8.68 11.23
CA VAL A 175 10.69 8.13 9.88
C VAL A 175 12.02 8.62 9.29
N LYS A 176 12.35 9.92 9.42
CA LYS A 176 13.64 10.47 8.96
C LYS A 176 14.83 9.77 9.62
N ASN A 177 14.77 9.57 10.94
CA ASN A 177 15.82 8.86 11.67
C ASN A 177 16.02 7.41 11.20
N ILE A 178 14.94 6.72 10.83
CA ILE A 178 15.04 5.35 10.30
C ILE A 178 15.64 5.36 8.89
N ILE A 179 15.20 6.26 8.01
CA ILE A 179 15.74 6.38 6.64
C ILE A 179 17.24 6.64 6.70
N GLU A 180 17.68 7.61 7.50
CA GLU A 180 19.09 7.94 7.69
C GLU A 180 19.90 6.72 8.17
N LYS A 181 19.41 5.99 9.18
CA LYS A 181 20.09 4.77 9.66
C LYS A 181 20.21 3.68 8.61
N VAL A 182 19.16 3.47 7.80
CA VAL A 182 19.19 2.45 6.74
C VAL A 182 20.14 2.89 5.62
N GLU A 183 20.17 4.17 5.27
CA GLU A 183 21.09 4.71 4.26
C GLU A 183 22.56 4.63 4.71
N LEU A 184 22.86 4.97 5.97
CA LEU A 184 24.21 4.83 6.55
C LEU A 184 24.68 3.37 6.60
N SER A 185 23.78 2.43 6.87
CA SER A 185 24.09 0.99 6.91
C SER A 185 24.39 0.40 5.54
N ASN A 186 23.96 1.06 4.45
CA ASN A 186 24.21 0.62 3.08
C ASN A 186 25.53 1.18 2.49
N GLN A 187 26.21 2.08 3.21
CA GLN A 187 27.49 2.69 2.79
C GLN A 187 28.74 2.01 3.39
N GLN A 188 28.56 0.96 4.21
CA GLN A 188 29.63 0.15 4.85
C GLN A 188 29.68 -1.28 4.28
#